data_AF-A0A1I6JVA2-F1
#
_entry.id   AF-A0A1I6JVA2-F1
#
_cell.length_a   1.000
_cell.length_b   1.000
_cell.length_c   1.000
_cell.angle_alpha   90.00
_cell.angle_beta   90.00
_cell.angle_gamma   90.00
#
_symmetry.space_group_name_H-M   'P 1'
#
loop_
_entity.id
_entity.type
_entity.pdbx_description
1 polymer ?
#
loop_
_entity_poly.entity_id
_entity_poly.type
_entity_poly.pdbx_seq_one_letter_code
_entity_poly.pdbx_strand_id
1 'polypeptide(L)'
;MPHAYPLHVDVDATCLCCGSVQRFRFASASDHVVCPHCRTHGGDEKAVRRDREHVALWRGILEAHDHDARAAASAAADAKTDAAATIARLTAEGEQLRAGALDGSSAAGAAVRDELQGDLVRRAERATELTNRRLDKAMAALWRLQAFHHPDARKPGSCICGRSLTACGESRVLEANRQDMLDWERRNLELLRAGKRHGLPPEHPEVAGG
;
A
#
# COMPACT_ATOMS: atom_id res chain seq x y z
N MET A 1 -24.21 -58.74 28.89
CA MET A 1 -24.24 -58.57 30.36
C MET A 1 -24.95 -59.76 30.96
N PRO A 2 -24.42 -60.39 32.03
CA PRO A 2 -25.09 -61.48 32.71
C PRO A 2 -26.34 -60.98 33.45
N HIS A 3 -27.43 -61.76 33.44
CA HIS A 3 -28.64 -61.42 34.17
C HIS A 3 -28.59 -61.95 35.61
N ALA A 4 -29.37 -61.34 36.51
CA ALA A 4 -29.43 -61.73 37.92
C ALA A 4 -30.53 -62.77 38.25
N TYR A 5 -31.24 -63.29 37.24
CA TYR A 5 -32.32 -64.26 37.46
C TYR A 5 -31.80 -65.63 37.95
N PRO A 6 -32.53 -66.31 38.86
CA PRO A 6 -32.16 -67.63 39.35
C PRO A 6 -32.17 -68.67 38.22
N LEU A 7 -31.22 -69.62 38.29
CA LEU A 7 -31.02 -70.65 37.27
C LEU A 7 -31.89 -71.88 37.54
N HIS A 8 -32.21 -72.61 36.47
CA HIS A 8 -32.96 -73.87 36.44
C HIS A 8 -34.38 -73.85 37.02
N VAL A 9 -34.91 -72.67 37.35
CA VAL A 9 -36.29 -72.42 37.77
C VAL A 9 -37.02 -71.54 36.77
N ASP A 10 -38.34 -71.67 36.69
CA ASP A 10 -39.14 -70.79 35.87
C ASP A 10 -39.30 -69.43 36.55
N VAL A 11 -39.02 -68.35 35.81
CA VAL A 11 -39.19 -66.97 36.27
C VAL A 11 -39.95 -66.15 35.25
N ASP A 12 -40.80 -65.26 35.71
CA ASP A 12 -41.41 -64.25 34.85
C ASP A 12 -40.47 -63.05 34.77
N ALA A 13 -39.97 -62.79 33.57
CA ALA A 13 -39.03 -61.70 33.29
C ALA A 13 -39.47 -60.90 32.06
N THR A 14 -39.10 -59.63 32.04
CA THR A 14 -39.37 -58.74 30.91
C THR A 14 -38.37 -59.00 29.78
N CYS A 15 -38.86 -59.36 28.59
CA CYS A 15 -38.03 -59.50 27.40
C CYS A 15 -37.34 -58.17 27.06
N LEU A 16 -36.00 -58.17 26.94
CA LEU A 16 -35.23 -56.95 26.67
C LEU A 16 -35.41 -56.40 25.25
N CYS A 17 -36.00 -57.18 24.35
CA CYS A 17 -36.24 -56.76 22.96
C CYS A 17 -37.60 -56.08 22.76
N CYS A 18 -38.68 -56.60 23.37
CA CYS A 18 -40.04 -56.10 23.13
C CYS A 18 -40.78 -55.63 24.38
N GLY A 19 -40.20 -55.80 25.58
CA GLY A 19 -40.82 -55.36 26.84
C GLY A 19 -41.96 -56.25 27.35
N SER A 20 -42.29 -57.36 26.69
CA SER A 20 -43.33 -58.28 27.19
C SER A 20 -42.82 -59.13 28.35
N VAL A 21 -43.62 -59.27 29.42
CA VAL A 21 -43.37 -60.25 30.50
C VAL A 21 -43.63 -61.65 29.95
N GLN A 22 -42.65 -62.53 30.09
CA GLN A 22 -42.70 -63.91 29.62
C GLN A 22 -42.04 -64.82 30.66
N ARG A 23 -42.42 -66.10 30.61
CA ARG A 23 -41.82 -67.12 31.48
C ARG A 23 -40.54 -67.65 30.85
N PHE A 24 -39.44 -67.56 31.57
CA PHE A 24 -38.11 -68.00 31.18
C PHE A 24 -37.59 -69.07 32.13
N ARG A 25 -36.75 -69.96 31.61
CA ARG A 25 -35.94 -70.89 32.39
C ARG A 25 -34.51 -70.79 31.91
N PHE A 26 -33.64 -70.19 32.73
CA PHE A 26 -32.24 -69.95 32.39
C PHE A 26 -31.37 -71.13 32.84
N ALA A 27 -30.47 -71.58 31.99
CA ALA A 27 -29.48 -72.61 32.30
C ALA A 27 -28.12 -72.02 32.66
N SER A 28 -27.86 -70.77 32.25
CA SER A 28 -26.64 -70.02 32.58
C SER A 28 -26.94 -68.55 32.83
N ALA A 29 -26.12 -67.88 33.64
CA ALA A 29 -26.20 -66.43 33.87
C ALA A 29 -25.88 -65.61 32.60
N SER A 30 -25.31 -66.25 31.57
CA SER A 30 -25.03 -65.65 30.26
C SER A 30 -26.17 -65.80 29.24
N ASP A 31 -27.28 -66.44 29.60
CA ASP A 31 -28.39 -66.62 28.68
C ASP A 31 -29.01 -65.26 28.30
N HIS A 32 -29.47 -65.14 27.05
CA HIS A 32 -30.09 -63.89 26.60
C HIS A 32 -31.53 -63.80 27.14
N VAL A 33 -31.86 -62.69 27.80
CA VAL A 33 -33.23 -62.40 28.30
C VAL A 33 -34.12 -61.90 27.14
N VAL A 34 -34.32 -62.75 26.15
CA VAL A 34 -35.08 -62.47 24.91
C VAL A 34 -36.06 -63.61 24.65
N CYS A 35 -37.35 -63.28 24.52
CA CYS A 35 -38.41 -64.29 24.37
C CYS A 35 -38.22 -65.12 23.07
N PRO A 36 -38.79 -66.34 23.00
CA PRO A 36 -38.64 -67.20 21.81
C PRO A 36 -39.05 -66.52 20.50
N HIS A 37 -40.11 -65.69 20.53
CA HIS A 37 -40.55 -64.93 19.37
C HIS A 37 -39.49 -63.90 18.94
N CYS A 38 -38.97 -63.11 19.86
CA CYS A 38 -37.92 -62.12 19.55
C CYS A 38 -36.57 -62.75 19.20
N ARG A 39 -36.26 -63.96 19.68
CA ARG A 39 -35.04 -64.68 19.27
C ARG A 39 -35.03 -64.97 17.76
N THR A 40 -36.18 -65.23 17.15
CA THR A 40 -36.28 -65.40 15.69
C THR A 40 -35.98 -64.10 14.92
N HIS A 41 -36.09 -62.94 15.57
CA HIS A 41 -35.74 -61.66 14.96
C HIS A 41 -34.25 -61.34 14.99
N GLY A 42 -33.43 -62.05 15.78
CA GLY A 42 -32.00 -61.77 15.97
C GLY A 42 -31.04 -62.78 15.31
N GLY A 43 -31.52 -63.64 14.41
CA GLY A 43 -30.70 -64.69 13.79
C GLY A 43 -29.63 -64.18 12.81
N ASP A 44 -28.65 -65.04 12.52
CA ASP A 44 -27.46 -64.79 11.68
C ASP A 44 -27.79 -64.12 10.34
N GLU A 45 -28.94 -64.41 9.75
CA GLU A 45 -29.38 -63.81 8.49
C GLU A 45 -29.55 -62.28 8.55
N LYS A 46 -29.98 -61.71 9.69
CA LYS A 46 -30.10 -60.25 9.83
C LYS A 46 -28.77 -59.58 10.10
N ALA A 47 -27.86 -60.23 10.83
CA ALA A 47 -26.50 -59.72 11.04
C ALA A 47 -25.75 -59.68 9.70
N VAL A 48 -25.83 -60.77 8.92
CA VAL A 48 -25.26 -60.84 7.57
C VAL A 48 -25.89 -59.80 6.63
N ARG A 49 -27.20 -59.58 6.70
CA ARG A 49 -27.88 -58.53 5.91
C ARG A 49 -27.40 -57.13 6.28
N ARG A 50 -27.37 -56.80 7.58
CA ARG A 50 -26.88 -55.51 8.08
C ARG A 50 -25.44 -55.26 7.64
N ASP A 51 -24.58 -56.26 7.74
CA ASP A 51 -23.16 -56.11 7.38
C ASP A 51 -23.01 -55.91 5.85
N ARG A 52 -23.81 -56.60 5.02
CA ARG A 52 -23.87 -56.34 3.57
C ARG A 52 -24.36 -54.93 3.25
N GLU A 53 -25.42 -54.48 3.90
CA GLU A 53 -25.96 -53.11 3.74
C GLU A 53 -24.94 -52.05 4.16
N HIS A 54 -24.21 -52.30 5.26
CA HIS A 54 -23.17 -51.41 5.75
C HIS A 54 -21.97 -51.34 4.80
N VAL A 55 -21.52 -52.49 4.26
CA VAL A 55 -20.47 -52.52 3.24
C VAL A 55 -20.92 -51.82 1.96
N ALA A 56 -22.17 -52.01 1.53
CA ALA A 56 -22.71 -51.32 0.36
C ALA A 56 -22.77 -49.80 0.57
N LEU A 57 -23.20 -49.36 1.75
CA LEU A 57 -23.20 -47.93 2.12
C LEU A 57 -21.79 -47.33 2.07
N TRP A 58 -20.81 -47.97 2.70
CA TRP A 58 -19.43 -47.46 2.69
C TRP A 58 -18.82 -47.45 1.29
N ARG A 59 -19.11 -48.46 0.46
CA ARG A 59 -18.69 -48.43 -0.95
C ARG A 59 -19.27 -47.25 -1.69
N GLY A 60 -20.57 -46.98 -1.53
CA GLY A 60 -21.21 -45.81 -2.13
C GLY A 60 -20.60 -44.48 -1.66
N ILE A 61 -20.28 -44.37 -0.37
CA ILE A 61 -19.60 -43.19 0.19
C ILE A 61 -18.20 -43.00 -0.43
N LEU A 62 -17.41 -44.08 -0.51
CA LEU A 62 -16.07 -44.02 -1.09
C LEU A 62 -16.10 -43.71 -2.59
N GLU A 63 -17.03 -44.29 -3.34
CA GLU A 63 -17.22 -44.01 -4.77
C GLU A 63 -17.60 -42.54 -5.01
N ALA A 64 -18.49 -41.97 -4.18
CA ALA A 64 -18.83 -40.55 -4.23
C ALA A 64 -17.61 -39.66 -3.92
N HIS A 65 -16.84 -39.99 -2.89
CA HIS A 65 -15.61 -39.26 -2.57
C HIS A 65 -14.56 -39.33 -3.69
N ASP A 66 -14.38 -40.49 -4.31
CA ASP A 66 -13.47 -40.66 -5.44
C ASP A 66 -13.92 -39.84 -6.65
N HIS A 67 -15.22 -39.81 -6.92
CA HIS A 67 -15.79 -38.99 -7.98
C HIS A 67 -15.52 -37.50 -7.73
N ASP A 68 -15.83 -37.01 -6.53
CA ASP A 68 -15.63 -35.61 -6.15
C ASP A 68 -14.15 -35.22 -6.16
N ALA A 69 -13.26 -36.11 -5.69
CA ALA A 69 -11.83 -35.91 -5.73
C ALA A 69 -11.31 -35.78 -7.18
N ARG A 70 -11.79 -36.61 -8.11
CA ARG A 70 -11.44 -36.51 -9.53
C ARG A 70 -11.96 -35.22 -10.15
N ALA A 71 -13.20 -34.84 -9.85
CA ALA A 71 -13.78 -33.59 -10.32
C ALA A 71 -12.99 -32.37 -9.81
N ALA A 72 -12.64 -32.35 -8.52
CA ALA A 72 -11.82 -31.30 -7.92
C ALA A 72 -10.41 -31.24 -8.53
N ALA A 73 -9.79 -32.40 -8.78
CA ALA A 73 -8.48 -32.47 -9.42
C ALA A 73 -8.51 -31.92 -10.85
N SER A 74 -9.56 -32.24 -11.63
CA SER A 74 -9.76 -31.69 -12.97
C SER A 74 -9.92 -30.17 -12.92
N ALA A 75 -10.82 -29.66 -12.08
CA ALA A 75 -11.05 -28.23 -11.93
C ALA A 75 -9.79 -27.47 -11.49
N ALA A 76 -8.98 -28.06 -10.61
CA ALA A 76 -7.71 -27.48 -10.18
C ALA A 76 -6.67 -27.45 -11.32
N ALA A 77 -6.63 -28.47 -12.19
CA ALA A 77 -5.75 -28.49 -13.34
C ALA A 77 -6.14 -27.42 -14.38
N ASP A 78 -7.44 -27.24 -14.62
CA ASP A 78 -7.96 -26.20 -15.52
C ASP A 78 -7.64 -24.80 -14.97
N ALA A 79 -7.95 -24.55 -13.69
CA ALA A 79 -7.66 -23.28 -13.02
C ALA A 79 -6.16 -22.94 -13.03
N LYS A 80 -5.29 -23.95 -12.87
CA LYS A 80 -3.83 -23.76 -12.96
C LYS A 80 -3.39 -23.34 -14.36
N THR A 81 -4.00 -23.93 -15.39
CA THR A 81 -3.72 -23.60 -16.79
C THR A 81 -4.14 -22.17 -17.11
N ASP A 82 -5.35 -21.78 -16.70
CA ASP A 82 -5.87 -20.42 -16.88
C ASP A 82 -5.04 -19.37 -16.14
N ALA A 83 -4.62 -19.68 -14.91
CA ALA A 83 -3.73 -18.82 -14.14
C ALA A 83 -2.37 -18.65 -14.84
N ALA A 84 -1.78 -19.74 -15.35
CA ALA A 84 -0.52 -19.68 -16.09
C ALA A 84 -0.64 -18.83 -17.37
N ALA A 85 -1.73 -18.99 -18.12
CA ALA A 85 -2.00 -18.18 -19.32
C ALA A 85 -2.17 -16.69 -18.96
N THR A 86 -2.87 -16.39 -17.87
CA THR A 86 -3.05 -15.01 -17.38
C THR A 86 -1.73 -14.39 -16.97
N ILE A 87 -0.90 -15.10 -16.21
CA ILE A 87 0.43 -14.64 -15.80
C ILE A 87 1.31 -14.38 -17.03
N ALA A 88 1.33 -15.30 -18.00
CA ALA A 88 2.10 -15.12 -19.22
C ALA A 88 1.67 -13.87 -20.00
N ARG A 89 0.36 -13.66 -20.16
CA ARG A 89 -0.19 -12.46 -20.82
C ARG A 89 0.20 -11.17 -20.11
N LEU A 90 -0.02 -11.09 -18.79
CA LEU A 90 0.31 -9.89 -18.01
C LEU A 90 1.81 -9.61 -17.99
N THR A 91 2.64 -10.66 -17.99
CA THR A 91 4.10 -10.52 -18.07
C THR A 91 4.51 -9.92 -19.41
N ALA A 92 3.95 -10.42 -20.52
CA ALA A 92 4.22 -9.91 -21.87
C ALA A 92 3.74 -8.46 -22.03
N GLU A 93 2.54 -8.12 -21.54
CA GLU A 93 2.04 -6.73 -21.53
C GLU A 93 2.97 -5.82 -20.70
N GLY A 94 3.43 -6.28 -19.54
CA GLY A 94 4.39 -5.55 -18.71
C GLY A 94 5.75 -5.33 -19.37
N GLU A 95 6.25 -6.32 -20.11
CA GLU A 95 7.49 -6.19 -20.91
C GLU A 95 7.31 -5.19 -22.06
N GLN A 96 6.19 -5.23 -22.77
CA GLN A 96 5.87 -4.27 -23.83
C GLN A 96 5.78 -2.84 -23.31
N LEU A 97 5.15 -2.64 -22.15
CA LEU A 97 5.06 -1.33 -21.51
C LEU A 97 6.44 -0.82 -21.07
N ARG A 98 7.27 -1.69 -20.47
CA ARG A 98 8.65 -1.31 -20.09
C ARG A 98 9.48 -0.98 -21.32
N ALA A 99 9.38 -1.78 -22.37
CA ALA A 99 10.05 -1.51 -23.63
C ALA A 99 9.58 -0.17 -24.21
N GLY A 100 8.28 0.06 -24.36
CA GLY A 100 7.76 1.31 -24.94
C GLY A 100 8.01 2.57 -24.08
N ALA A 101 7.92 2.46 -22.75
CA ALA A 101 8.12 3.61 -21.86
C ALA A 101 9.61 3.98 -21.67
N LEU A 102 10.52 3.00 -21.73
CA LEU A 102 11.96 3.22 -21.57
C LEU A 102 12.70 3.34 -22.91
N ASP A 103 12.13 2.84 -24.00
CA ASP A 103 12.69 2.99 -25.32
C ASP A 103 12.55 4.43 -25.78
N GLY A 104 13.69 5.09 -25.83
CA GLY A 104 13.77 6.45 -26.30
C GLY A 104 13.64 6.69 -27.77
N SER A 105 13.67 5.64 -28.57
CA SER A 105 13.37 5.73 -29.99
C SER A 105 11.86 5.68 -30.28
N SER A 106 11.03 5.27 -29.30
CA SER A 106 9.58 5.30 -29.44
C SER A 106 9.03 6.72 -29.25
N ALA A 107 7.95 7.07 -29.97
CA ALA A 107 7.31 8.38 -29.85
C ALA A 107 6.79 8.65 -28.42
N ALA A 108 6.29 7.62 -27.75
CA ALA A 108 5.81 7.72 -26.36
C ALA A 108 6.97 7.95 -25.38
N GLY A 109 8.05 7.17 -25.49
CA GLY A 109 9.24 7.34 -24.64
C GLY A 109 9.97 8.66 -24.90
N ALA A 110 9.97 9.17 -26.13
CA ALA A 110 10.47 10.51 -26.47
C ALA A 110 9.62 11.60 -25.83
N ALA A 111 8.30 11.54 -25.95
CA ALA A 111 7.40 12.52 -25.34
C ALA A 111 7.54 12.58 -23.81
N VAL A 112 7.65 11.43 -23.14
CA VAL A 112 7.86 11.37 -21.68
C VAL A 112 9.20 11.98 -21.28
N ARG A 113 10.27 11.72 -22.04
CA ARG A 113 11.57 12.36 -21.75
C ARG A 113 11.55 13.85 -21.97
N ASP A 114 10.95 14.32 -23.05
CA ASP A 114 10.84 15.75 -23.36
C ASP A 114 10.03 16.46 -22.26
N GLU A 115 8.95 15.84 -21.78
CA GLU A 115 8.17 16.38 -20.67
C GLU A 115 8.99 16.47 -19.38
N LEU A 116 9.69 15.40 -19.00
CA LEU A 116 10.55 15.37 -17.81
C LEU A 116 11.70 16.38 -17.90
N GLN A 117 12.32 16.50 -19.07
CA GLN A 117 13.36 17.51 -19.32
C GLN A 117 12.79 18.93 -19.18
N GLY A 118 11.64 19.19 -19.79
CA GLY A 118 10.95 20.47 -19.63
C GLY A 118 10.59 20.78 -18.18
N ASP A 119 10.19 19.76 -17.41
CA ASP A 119 9.87 19.89 -15.99
C ASP A 119 11.09 20.25 -15.14
N LEU A 120 12.23 19.62 -15.41
CA LEU A 120 13.50 19.94 -14.75
C LEU A 120 13.93 21.38 -15.06
N VAL A 121 13.84 21.80 -16.32
CA VAL A 121 14.12 23.18 -16.74
C VAL A 121 13.20 24.16 -16.00
N ARG A 122 11.88 23.93 -16.01
CA ARG A 122 10.91 24.80 -15.29
C ARG A 122 11.16 24.88 -13.79
N ARG A 123 11.65 23.81 -13.15
CA ARG A 123 12.01 23.83 -11.73
C ARG A 123 13.28 24.65 -11.49
N ALA A 124 14.30 24.48 -12.33
CA ALA A 124 15.54 25.25 -12.26
C ALA A 124 15.32 26.75 -12.50
N GLU A 125 14.48 27.10 -13.48
CA GLU A 125 14.09 28.48 -13.76
C GLU A 125 13.37 29.12 -12.57
N ARG A 126 12.38 28.41 -11.99
CA ARG A 126 11.67 28.90 -10.78
C ARG A 126 12.60 29.08 -9.58
N ALA A 127 13.54 28.16 -9.36
CA ALA A 127 14.53 28.29 -8.28
C ALA A 127 15.46 29.49 -8.50
N THR A 128 15.92 29.71 -9.73
CA THR A 128 16.71 30.88 -10.13
C THR A 128 15.93 32.17 -9.93
N GLU A 129 14.66 32.22 -10.36
CA GLU A 129 13.81 33.39 -10.20
C GLU A 129 13.60 33.75 -8.72
N LEU A 130 13.31 32.76 -7.86
CA LEU A 130 13.16 32.97 -6.43
C LEU A 130 14.45 33.49 -5.78
N THR A 131 15.60 32.99 -6.22
CA THR A 131 16.91 33.46 -5.74
C THR A 131 17.14 34.90 -6.16
N ASN A 132 16.85 35.25 -7.41
CA ASN A 132 16.94 36.62 -7.92
C ASN A 132 16.02 37.57 -7.13
N ARG A 133 14.77 37.16 -6.83
CA ARG A 133 13.85 37.95 -6.00
C ARG A 133 14.39 38.21 -4.59
N ARG A 134 15.10 37.25 -3.99
CA ARG A 134 15.73 37.42 -2.66
C ARG A 134 16.92 38.37 -2.73
N LEU A 135 17.76 38.23 -3.76
CA LEU A 135 18.86 39.15 -4.01
C LEU A 135 18.35 40.58 -4.23
N ASP A 136 17.33 40.77 -5.08
CA ASP A 136 16.69 42.07 -5.32
C ASP A 136 16.24 42.72 -3.99
N LYS A 137 15.60 41.94 -3.11
CA LYS A 137 15.15 42.44 -1.81
C LYS A 137 16.32 42.87 -0.91
N ALA A 138 17.42 42.11 -0.91
CA ALA A 138 18.60 42.43 -0.12
C ALA A 138 19.31 43.69 -0.65
N MET A 139 19.49 43.79 -1.96
CA MET A 139 20.14 44.93 -2.60
C MET A 139 19.32 46.20 -2.48
N ALA A 140 17.98 46.11 -2.61
CA ALA A 140 17.06 47.20 -2.31
C ALA A 140 17.18 47.69 -0.85
N ALA A 141 17.38 46.78 0.10
CA ALA A 141 17.58 47.15 1.51
C ALA A 141 18.92 47.85 1.73
N LEU A 142 20.00 47.39 1.09
CA LEU A 142 21.31 48.05 1.14
C LEU A 142 21.27 49.44 0.48
N TRP A 143 20.59 49.56 -0.66
CA TRP A 143 20.38 50.85 -1.34
C TRP A 143 19.65 51.85 -0.43
N ARG A 144 18.58 51.42 0.26
CA ARG A 144 17.89 52.25 1.25
C ARG A 144 18.79 52.63 2.42
N LEU A 145 19.60 51.69 2.91
CA LEU A 145 20.53 51.95 4.01
C LEU A 145 21.57 53.01 3.64
N GLN A 146 22.02 53.03 2.39
CA GLN A 146 22.97 54.04 1.88
C GLN A 146 22.44 55.47 2.00
N ALA A 147 21.13 55.69 1.85
CA ALA A 147 20.52 57.01 2.03
C ALA A 147 20.75 57.58 3.45
N PHE A 148 20.87 56.71 4.46
CA PHE A 148 21.09 57.09 5.85
C PHE A 148 22.54 56.90 6.32
N HIS A 149 23.35 56.14 5.57
CA HIS A 149 24.72 55.80 5.93
C HIS A 149 25.65 55.91 4.72
N HIS A 150 26.28 57.07 4.56
CA HIS A 150 27.25 57.36 3.52
C HIS A 150 28.29 58.36 4.03
N PRO A 151 29.46 58.49 3.36
CA PRO A 151 30.45 59.50 3.72
C PRO A 151 29.86 60.91 3.73
N ASP A 152 30.06 61.63 4.83
CA ASP A 152 29.62 63.02 4.99
C ASP A 152 30.54 63.95 4.17
N ALA A 153 30.00 64.56 3.12
CA ALA A 153 30.72 65.50 2.29
C ALA A 153 31.22 66.74 3.06
N ARG A 154 30.59 67.09 4.19
CA ARG A 154 30.97 68.24 5.03
C ARG A 154 32.05 67.88 6.04
N LYS A 155 32.27 66.58 6.33
CA LYS A 155 33.22 66.08 7.33
C LYS A 155 33.96 64.85 6.80
N PRO A 156 35.07 65.03 6.08
CA PRO A 156 35.85 63.93 5.53
C PRO A 156 36.22 62.89 6.61
N GLY A 157 36.05 61.61 6.29
CA GLY A 157 36.32 60.50 7.21
C GLY A 157 35.18 60.16 8.18
N SER A 158 34.06 60.89 8.14
CA SER A 158 32.88 60.64 8.96
C SER A 158 31.70 60.14 8.11
N CYS A 159 30.83 59.32 8.70
CA CYS A 159 29.53 58.95 8.16
C CYS A 159 28.49 60.02 8.54
N ILE A 160 27.44 60.17 7.74
CA ILE A 160 26.34 61.12 8.02
C ILE A 160 25.63 60.86 9.37
N CYS A 161 25.74 59.66 9.92
CA CYS A 161 25.25 59.32 11.26
C CYS A 161 26.13 59.89 12.41
N GLY A 162 27.22 60.58 12.08
CA GLY A 162 28.13 61.23 13.04
C GLY A 162 29.28 60.36 13.55
N ARG A 163 29.32 59.07 13.21
CA ARG A 163 30.44 58.16 13.55
C ARG A 163 31.56 58.26 12.51
N SER A 164 32.80 57.91 12.88
CA SER A 164 33.86 57.73 11.87
C SER A 164 33.48 56.59 10.91
N LEU A 165 33.95 56.66 9.66
CA LEU A 165 33.69 55.61 8.66
C LEU A 165 34.18 54.23 9.13
N THR A 166 35.28 54.20 9.90
CA THR A 166 35.82 52.96 10.48
C THR A 166 34.95 52.39 11.60
N ALA A 167 34.22 53.22 12.35
CA ALA A 167 33.38 52.81 13.48
C ALA A 167 31.91 52.60 13.12
N CYS A 168 31.44 53.05 11.96
CA CYS A 168 30.09 52.79 11.46
C CYS A 168 30.01 51.41 10.81
N GLY A 169 29.33 50.45 11.46
CA GLY A 169 29.17 49.10 10.95
C GLY A 169 28.39 49.07 9.64
N GLU A 170 27.37 49.91 9.52
CA GLU A 170 26.51 50.06 8.35
C GLU A 170 27.30 50.57 7.14
N SER A 171 28.10 51.63 7.31
CA SER A 171 28.98 52.13 6.23
C SER A 171 30.02 51.10 5.81
N ARG A 172 30.51 50.26 6.74
CA ARG A 172 31.46 49.19 6.41
C ARG A 172 30.81 48.08 5.57
N VAL A 173 29.57 47.70 5.90
CA VAL A 173 28.79 46.73 5.12
C VAL A 173 28.51 47.29 3.72
N LEU A 174 28.14 48.56 3.61
CA LEU A 174 27.90 49.23 2.33
C LEU A 174 29.18 49.33 1.49
N GLU A 175 30.32 49.63 2.10
CA GLU A 175 31.62 49.63 1.41
C GLU A 175 31.94 48.25 0.83
N ALA A 176 31.77 47.19 1.63
CA ALA A 176 32.07 45.82 1.21
C ALA A 176 31.21 45.34 0.03
N ASN A 177 30.02 45.90 -0.15
CA ASN A 177 29.06 45.52 -1.20
C ASN A 177 28.89 46.61 -2.28
N ARG A 178 29.72 47.66 -2.29
CA ARG A 178 29.52 48.83 -3.16
C ARG A 178 29.47 48.44 -4.64
N GLN A 179 30.42 47.63 -5.09
CA GLN A 179 30.49 47.27 -6.51
C GLN A 179 29.29 46.43 -6.93
N ASP A 180 28.93 45.43 -6.12
CA ASP A 180 27.76 44.59 -6.37
C ASP A 180 26.46 45.41 -6.41
N MET A 181 26.34 46.42 -5.54
CA MET A 181 25.20 47.34 -5.54
C MET A 181 25.12 48.16 -6.83
N LEU A 182 26.25 48.73 -7.27
CA LEU A 182 26.30 49.50 -8.52
C LEU A 182 25.98 48.62 -9.74
N ASP A 183 26.48 47.39 -9.78
CA ASP A 183 26.22 46.46 -10.87
C ASP A 183 24.77 45.97 -10.88
N TRP A 184 24.19 45.71 -9.70
CA TRP A 184 22.77 45.40 -9.55
C TRP A 184 21.89 46.56 -9.98
N GLU A 185 22.19 47.79 -9.54
CA GLU A 185 21.42 48.99 -9.88
C GLU A 185 21.45 49.24 -11.40
N ARG A 186 22.65 49.22 -12.00
CA ARG A 186 22.84 49.37 -13.46
C ARG A 186 22.01 48.36 -14.26
N ARG A 187 22.09 47.08 -13.88
CA ARG A 187 21.33 46.01 -14.54
C ARG A 187 19.82 46.21 -14.40
N ASN A 188 19.36 46.64 -13.24
CA ASN A 188 17.93 46.84 -13.01
C ASN A 188 17.39 48.11 -13.69
N LEU A 189 18.21 49.13 -13.89
CA LEU A 189 17.88 50.27 -14.74
C LEU A 189 17.74 49.88 -16.21
N GLU A 190 18.61 48.98 -16.70
CA GLU A 190 18.45 48.41 -18.05
C GLU A 190 17.14 47.61 -18.18
N LEU A 191 16.80 46.79 -17.17
CA LEU A 191 15.53 46.05 -17.14
C LEU A 191 14.31 46.98 -17.10
N LEU A 192 14.37 48.04 -16.29
CA LEU A 192 13.33 49.08 -16.22
C LEU A 192 13.11 49.74 -17.59
N ARG A 193 14.19 50.19 -18.25
CA ARG A 193 14.13 50.80 -19.59
C ARG A 193 13.58 49.84 -20.65
N ALA A 194 13.84 48.55 -20.49
CA ALA A 194 13.32 47.51 -21.37
C ALA A 194 11.86 47.08 -21.05
N GLY A 195 11.21 47.71 -20.07
CA GLY A 195 9.85 47.34 -19.63
C GLY A 195 9.76 45.94 -18.99
N LYS A 196 10.87 45.42 -18.49
CA LYS A 196 10.95 44.10 -17.85
C LYS A 196 10.85 44.23 -16.33
N ARG A 197 10.55 43.12 -15.64
CA ARG A 197 10.62 43.05 -14.17
C ARG A 197 12.02 43.47 -13.70
N HIS A 198 12.07 44.45 -12.80
CA HIS A 198 13.27 44.90 -12.11
C HIS A 198 13.11 44.84 -10.59
N GLY A 199 14.23 44.93 -9.88
CA GLY A 199 14.33 44.92 -8.41
C GLY A 199 14.43 46.30 -7.75
N LEU A 200 14.47 47.39 -8.53
CA LEU A 200 14.58 48.76 -7.97
C LEU A 200 13.42 49.08 -7.02
N PRO A 201 13.68 49.75 -5.87
CA PRO A 201 12.64 50.25 -4.98
C PRO A 201 11.71 51.26 -5.66
N PRO A 202 10.42 51.35 -5.26
CA PRO A 202 9.49 52.36 -5.78
C PRO A 202 9.96 53.80 -5.61
N GLU A 203 10.70 54.09 -4.54
CA GLU A 203 11.26 55.41 -4.25
C GLU A 203 12.55 55.73 -5.02
N HIS A 204 13.04 54.81 -5.85
CA HIS A 204 14.21 55.05 -6.68
C HIS A 204 13.92 56.19 -7.68
N PRO A 205 14.80 57.18 -7.90
CA PRO A 205 14.51 58.35 -8.73
C PRO A 205 14.00 58.01 -10.14
N GLU A 206 14.62 57.02 -10.79
CA GLU A 206 14.24 56.55 -12.13
C GLU A 206 12.91 55.78 -12.17
N VAL A 207 12.41 55.30 -11.03
CA VAL A 207 11.10 54.64 -10.90
C VAL A 207 10.02 55.64 -10.50
N ALA A 208 10.33 56.56 -9.58
CA ALA A 208 9.39 57.56 -9.08
C ALA A 208 9.17 58.73 -10.05
N GLY A 209 10.10 58.96 -10.98
CA GLY A 209 10.06 60.05 -11.97
C GLY A 209 9.60 59.65 -13.37
N GLY A 210 9.27 58.37 -13.59
CA GLY A 210 8.68 57.86 -14.84
C GLY A 210 7.18 57.65 -14.71
#